data_AF-A0A2K3DW07-F1
#
_entry.id   AF-A0A2K3DW07-F1
#
_cell.length_a   1.000
_cell.length_b   1.000
_cell.length_c   1.000
_cell.angle_alpha   90.00
_cell.angle_beta   90.00
_cell.angle_gamma   90.00
#
_symmetry.space_group_name_H-M   'P 1'
#
loop_
_entity.id
_entity.type
_entity.pdbx_description
1 polymer ?
#
loop_
_entity_poly.entity_id
_entity_poly.type
_entity_poly.pdbx_seq_one_letter_code
_entity_poly.pdbx_strand_id
1 'polypeptide(L)'
;MVPIREALLSIVGENATAIQPIVAALSGLGFNEHEQAAAFRLLVLLVLLVLLLLTLTAGQLVRLARAEQSRRASLAAGRELQMFWEKLTAAELTTVDDQKVLSLPPGVRFPASTETLHQLLRRTCYDTAFNKMQDCLDEPSPGIRRFLVLGTQGIGKSVFLLDLLHRLACMRRTVVLLSDLTYPSALLFQPAGDGGGVFAADNPIEFKEELNDPNTWLLCDSIEFAYVNAITVMVSSPCAGAYNRFAKTKHLELWMGPWSLEEIRAARRLEPYRAEVDVETAERLYKTWGGIPRYVLENAKNPSMQRKLDDALASSDLFAVLRSVKQIEAAPEASHKLLHVQVDNACEKTEVVFGSDEIARRVIEKLQANGMVDLRQFLTWSAGEPTAASLARQCGAGRRWPRMGRRTDRLYGYGARAAGAAVRPGCCCPTLRAAGPCTGGVEGGGVGHTACAWRRGLRASCPPGMAAACAEPGMAAWRG
;
A
#
# COMPACT_ATOMS: atom_id res chain seq x y z
N MET A 1 -38.33 0.90 -51.71
CA MET A 1 -37.74 -0.35 -51.18
C MET A 1 -36.92 -0.96 -52.30
N VAL A 2 -35.68 -1.37 -52.04
CA VAL A 2 -34.72 -1.78 -53.07
C VAL A 2 -34.58 -3.30 -53.04
N PRO A 3 -34.65 -4.01 -54.20
CA PRO A 3 -34.42 -5.45 -54.30
C PRO A 3 -33.04 -5.86 -53.76
N ILE A 4 -32.92 -7.07 -53.24
CA ILE A 4 -31.67 -7.63 -52.69
C ILE A 4 -30.50 -7.47 -53.67
N ARG A 5 -30.73 -7.72 -54.97
CA ARG A 5 -29.71 -7.56 -56.01
C ARG A 5 -29.21 -6.13 -56.16
N GLU A 6 -30.10 -5.14 -56.18
CA GLU A 6 -29.74 -3.72 -56.30
C GLU A 6 -29.08 -3.20 -55.02
N ALA A 7 -29.49 -3.70 -53.86
CA ALA A 7 -28.84 -3.39 -52.59
C ALA A 7 -27.39 -3.90 -52.57
N LEU A 8 -27.12 -5.12 -53.08
CA LEU A 8 -25.78 -5.68 -53.19
C LEU A 8 -24.90 -4.90 -54.18
N LEU A 9 -25.46 -4.52 -55.34
CA LEU A 9 -24.75 -3.71 -56.34
C LEU A 9 -24.36 -2.33 -55.81
N SER A 10 -25.18 -1.71 -54.95
CA SER A 10 -24.84 -0.40 -54.36
C SER A 10 -23.70 -0.46 -53.33
N ILE A 11 -23.42 -1.64 -52.75
CA ILE A 11 -22.36 -1.83 -51.74
C ILE A 11 -21.04 -2.24 -52.40
N VAL A 12 -21.10 -3.10 -53.43
CA VAL A 12 -19.91 -3.70 -54.06
C VAL A 12 -19.50 -2.98 -55.35
N GLY A 13 -20.34 -2.07 -55.86
CA GLY A 13 -20.16 -1.39 -57.15
C GLY A 13 -20.70 -2.21 -58.32
N GLU A 14 -20.77 -1.61 -59.53
CA GLU A 14 -21.43 -2.14 -60.74
C GLU A 14 -20.79 -3.40 -61.37
N ASN A 15 -20.08 -4.23 -60.60
CA ASN A 15 -19.51 -5.46 -61.12
C ASN A 15 -20.38 -6.68 -60.77
N ALA A 16 -21.32 -7.01 -61.65
CA ALA A 16 -22.31 -8.06 -61.44
C ALA A 16 -21.71 -9.46 -61.22
N THR A 17 -20.47 -9.72 -61.67
CA THR A 17 -19.81 -11.01 -61.45
C THR A 17 -19.31 -11.19 -60.02
N ALA A 18 -19.05 -10.09 -59.29
CA ALA A 18 -18.55 -10.15 -57.91
C ALA A 18 -19.64 -10.55 -56.90
N ILE A 19 -20.91 -10.29 -57.22
CA ILE A 19 -22.04 -10.57 -56.31
C ILE A 19 -22.68 -11.95 -56.53
N GLN A 20 -22.35 -12.64 -57.62
CA GLN A 20 -22.95 -13.96 -57.96
C GLN A 20 -22.75 -15.05 -56.89
N PRO A 21 -21.56 -15.20 -56.27
CA PRO A 21 -21.39 -16.18 -55.20
C PRO A 21 -22.30 -15.90 -54.00
N ILE A 22 -22.55 -14.62 -53.72
CA ILE A 22 -23.37 -14.16 -52.60
C ILE A 22 -24.86 -14.41 -52.89
N VAL A 23 -25.30 -14.13 -54.12
CA VAL A 23 -26.69 -14.41 -54.56
C VAL A 23 -26.96 -15.92 -54.52
N ALA A 24 -26.05 -16.75 -55.03
CA ALA A 24 -26.20 -18.21 -55.00
C ALA A 24 -26.28 -18.79 -53.58
N ALA A 25 -25.47 -18.26 -52.64
CA ALA A 25 -25.52 -18.67 -51.25
C ALA A 25 -26.85 -18.29 -50.56
N LEU A 26 -27.39 -17.12 -50.87
CA LEU A 26 -28.68 -16.65 -50.34
C LEU A 26 -29.85 -17.47 -50.87
N SER A 27 -29.82 -17.84 -52.15
CA SER A 27 -30.82 -18.75 -52.74
C SER A 27 -30.78 -20.14 -52.12
N GLY A 28 -29.60 -20.66 -51.77
CA GLY A 28 -29.46 -21.91 -51.02
C GLY A 28 -30.07 -21.88 -49.61
N LEU A 29 -30.26 -20.68 -49.04
CA LEU A 29 -30.89 -20.45 -47.74
C LEU A 29 -32.39 -20.07 -47.85
N GLY A 30 -32.96 -20.16 -49.05
CA GLY A 30 -34.40 -19.92 -49.29
C GLY A 30 -34.78 -18.47 -49.58
N PHE A 31 -33.81 -17.57 -49.82
CA PHE A 31 -34.10 -16.16 -50.13
C PHE A 31 -34.12 -15.88 -51.63
N ASN A 32 -35.09 -15.10 -52.09
CA ASN A 32 -35.23 -14.69 -53.49
C ASN A 32 -34.60 -13.30 -53.71
N GLU A 33 -33.76 -13.15 -54.74
CA GLU A 33 -33.06 -11.90 -55.06
C GLU A 33 -33.99 -10.71 -55.39
N HIS A 34 -35.27 -10.97 -55.64
CA HIS A 34 -36.32 -10.00 -55.90
C HIS A 34 -37.17 -9.63 -54.67
N GLU A 35 -36.96 -10.24 -53.50
CA GLU A 35 -37.67 -9.90 -52.27
C GLU A 35 -37.15 -8.60 -51.61
N GLN A 36 -38.03 -7.90 -50.89
CA GLN A 36 -37.74 -6.58 -50.33
C GLN A 36 -36.94 -6.67 -49.02
N ALA A 37 -35.82 -5.94 -48.98
CA ALA A 37 -34.77 -6.05 -47.99
C ALA A 37 -34.94 -5.14 -46.75
N ALA A 38 -35.68 -5.59 -45.73
CA ALA A 38 -35.62 -4.98 -44.38
C ALA A 38 -34.57 -5.68 -43.49
N ALA A 39 -34.51 -7.02 -43.53
CA ALA A 39 -33.54 -7.84 -42.78
C ALA A 39 -32.12 -7.87 -43.41
N PHE A 40 -32.02 -7.48 -44.69
CA PHE A 40 -30.83 -7.68 -45.49
C PHE A 40 -29.64 -6.79 -45.08
N ARG A 41 -29.90 -5.57 -44.58
CA ARG A 41 -28.83 -4.66 -44.13
C ARG A 41 -28.02 -5.24 -42.96
N LEU A 42 -28.68 -5.95 -42.04
CA LEU A 42 -28.02 -6.55 -40.89
C LEU A 42 -27.22 -7.81 -41.28
N LEU A 43 -27.78 -8.63 -42.17
CA LEU A 43 -27.14 -9.85 -42.66
C LEU A 43 -25.92 -9.53 -43.54
N VAL A 44 -26.02 -8.51 -44.41
CA VAL A 44 -24.89 -8.07 -45.25
C VAL A 44 -23.77 -7.47 -44.40
N LEU A 45 -24.10 -6.70 -43.34
CA LEU A 45 -23.11 -6.23 -42.38
C LEU A 45 -22.43 -7.40 -41.64
N LEU A 46 -23.19 -8.41 -41.22
CA LEU A 46 -22.67 -9.62 -40.57
C LEU A 46 -21.77 -10.44 -41.52
N VAL A 47 -22.17 -10.61 -42.77
CA VAL A 47 -21.41 -11.36 -43.78
C VAL A 47 -20.14 -10.60 -44.18
N LEU A 48 -20.21 -9.27 -44.35
CA LEU A 48 -19.03 -8.42 -44.58
C LEU A 48 -18.07 -8.44 -43.38
N LEU A 49 -18.59 -8.43 -42.14
CA LEU A 49 -17.79 -8.56 -40.93
C LEU A 49 -17.10 -9.92 -40.85
N VAL A 50 -17.80 -11.01 -41.16
CA VAL A 50 -17.26 -12.38 -41.19
C VAL A 50 -16.20 -12.53 -42.28
N LEU A 51 -16.43 -12.01 -43.48
CA LEU A 51 -15.45 -12.01 -44.58
C LEU A 51 -14.21 -11.16 -44.24
N LEU A 52 -14.39 -10.01 -43.59
CA LEU A 52 -13.28 -9.21 -43.10
C LEU A 52 -12.45 -10.01 -42.08
N LEU A 53 -13.10 -10.68 -41.12
CA LEU A 53 -12.45 -11.52 -40.10
C LEU A 53 -11.75 -12.74 -40.67
N LEU A 54 -12.24 -13.33 -41.77
CA LEU A 54 -11.64 -14.49 -42.45
C LEU A 54 -10.38 -14.15 -43.27
N THR A 55 -10.17 -12.87 -43.61
CA THR A 55 -8.96 -12.42 -44.33
C THR A 55 -7.83 -11.97 -43.40
N LEU A 56 -8.09 -11.92 -42.09
CA LEU A 56 -7.11 -11.48 -41.10
C LEU A 56 -6.31 -12.66 -40.57
N THR A 57 -5.00 -12.49 -40.49
CA THR A 57 -4.12 -13.44 -39.81
C THR A 57 -4.47 -13.51 -38.31
N ALA A 58 -4.15 -14.62 -37.66
CA ALA A 58 -4.35 -14.77 -36.21
C ALA A 58 -3.75 -13.60 -35.41
N GLY A 59 -2.59 -13.07 -35.84
CA GLY A 59 -1.97 -11.89 -35.24
C GLY A 59 -2.77 -10.59 -35.42
N GLN A 60 -3.49 -10.42 -36.54
CA GLN A 60 -4.35 -9.27 -36.79
C GLN A 60 -5.69 -9.36 -36.04
N LEU A 61 -6.25 -10.56 -35.90
CA LEU A 61 -7.44 -10.82 -35.07
C LEU A 61 -7.16 -10.53 -33.59
N VAL A 62 -6.01 -10.96 -33.08
CA VAL A 62 -5.57 -10.61 -31.72
C VAL A 62 -5.40 -9.10 -31.56
N ARG A 63 -4.86 -8.39 -32.57
CA ARG A 63 -4.74 -6.92 -32.53
C ARG A 63 -6.10 -6.21 -32.56
N LEU A 64 -7.08 -6.68 -33.32
CA LEU A 64 -8.43 -6.10 -33.32
C LEU A 64 -9.22 -6.42 -32.06
N ALA A 65 -9.11 -7.64 -31.55
CA ALA A 65 -9.69 -8.01 -30.26
C ALA A 65 -9.09 -7.17 -29.12
N ARG A 66 -7.77 -6.94 -29.15
CA ARG A 66 -7.08 -5.99 -28.25
C ARG A 66 -7.57 -4.57 -28.45
N ALA A 67 -7.70 -4.08 -29.68
CA ALA A 67 -8.20 -2.73 -29.94
C ALA A 67 -9.64 -2.54 -29.45
N GLU A 68 -10.51 -3.53 -29.59
CA GLU A 68 -11.90 -3.48 -29.13
C GLU A 68 -12.00 -3.64 -27.60
N GLN A 69 -11.16 -4.47 -26.99
CA GLN A 69 -11.07 -4.63 -25.53
C GLN A 69 -10.48 -3.38 -24.87
N SER A 70 -9.41 -2.81 -25.44
CA SER A 70 -8.88 -1.48 -25.11
C SER A 70 -9.97 -0.42 -25.29
N ARG A 71 -10.74 -0.42 -26.39
CA ARG A 71 -11.83 0.54 -26.60
C ARG A 71 -12.91 0.44 -25.53
N ARG A 72 -13.31 -0.77 -25.11
CA ARG A 72 -14.29 -1.00 -24.03
C ARG A 72 -13.75 -0.59 -22.65
N ALA A 73 -12.48 -0.85 -22.37
CA ALA A 73 -11.85 -0.46 -21.11
C ALA A 73 -11.46 1.04 -21.08
N SER A 74 -11.25 1.67 -22.25
CA SER A 74 -11.04 3.12 -22.41
C SER A 74 -12.35 3.88 -22.27
N LEU A 75 -13.47 3.30 -22.69
CA LEU A 75 -14.81 3.79 -22.36
C LEU A 75 -15.12 3.72 -20.86
N ALA A 76 -14.44 2.84 -20.11
CA ALA A 76 -14.58 2.72 -18.65
C ALA A 76 -13.69 3.71 -17.88
N ALA A 77 -12.48 4.01 -18.36
CA ALA A 77 -11.64 5.06 -17.79
C ALA A 77 -12.11 6.43 -18.29
N GLY A 78 -12.86 7.16 -17.45
CA GLY A 78 -13.48 8.43 -17.80
C GLY A 78 -12.53 9.45 -18.47
N ARG A 79 -13.11 10.37 -19.25
CA ARG A 79 -12.38 11.38 -20.05
C ARG A 79 -11.31 12.15 -19.27
N GLU A 80 -11.51 12.36 -17.98
CA GLU A 80 -10.55 13.04 -17.10
C GLU A 80 -9.27 12.24 -16.89
N LEU A 81 -9.36 10.91 -16.72
CA LEU A 81 -8.20 10.03 -16.58
C LEU A 81 -7.38 9.96 -17.86
N GLN A 82 -8.06 9.92 -19.01
CA GLN A 82 -7.39 9.99 -20.32
C GLN A 82 -6.61 11.29 -20.46
N MET A 83 -7.27 12.43 -20.18
CA MET A 83 -6.63 13.74 -20.24
C MET A 83 -5.47 13.86 -19.24
N PHE A 84 -5.61 13.30 -18.04
CA PHE A 84 -4.55 13.24 -17.05
C PHE A 84 -3.32 12.54 -17.61
N TRP A 85 -3.48 11.32 -18.13
CA TRP A 85 -2.36 10.54 -18.62
C TRP A 85 -1.70 11.15 -19.85
N GLU A 86 -2.49 11.66 -20.79
CA GLU A 86 -1.99 12.39 -21.97
C GLU A 86 -1.11 13.58 -21.57
N LYS A 87 -1.52 14.33 -20.55
CA LYS A 87 -0.85 15.57 -20.14
C LYS A 87 0.16 15.38 -19.00
N LEU A 88 0.26 14.19 -18.42
CA LEU A 88 1.13 13.93 -17.26
C LEU A 88 2.60 14.24 -17.56
N THR A 89 3.05 13.92 -18.77
CA THR A 89 4.45 14.17 -19.20
C THR A 89 4.77 15.64 -19.42
N ALA A 90 3.76 16.51 -19.50
CA ALA A 90 3.91 17.96 -19.57
C ALA A 90 3.91 18.63 -18.18
N ALA A 91 3.93 17.85 -17.10
CA ALA A 91 4.07 18.38 -15.75
C ALA A 91 5.42 19.10 -15.58
N GLU A 92 5.39 20.23 -14.88
CA GLU A 92 6.57 21.06 -14.66
C GLU A 92 7.17 20.79 -13.28
N LEU A 93 8.49 20.77 -13.22
CA LEU A 93 9.23 20.68 -11.96
C LEU A 93 9.76 22.06 -11.59
N THR A 94 9.16 22.68 -10.59
CA THR A 94 9.56 24.00 -10.07
C THR A 94 10.15 23.87 -8.67
N THR A 95 10.60 25.00 -8.11
CA THR A 95 11.18 25.05 -6.76
C THR A 95 10.42 26.04 -5.89
N VAL A 96 10.09 25.63 -4.67
CA VAL A 96 9.35 26.40 -3.68
C VAL A 96 10.05 26.23 -2.32
N ASP A 97 10.67 27.29 -1.79
CA ASP A 97 11.67 27.26 -0.68
C ASP A 97 12.67 26.11 -0.81
N ASP A 98 13.41 26.08 -1.92
CA ASP A 98 14.45 25.08 -2.18
C ASP A 98 13.96 23.62 -2.25
N GLN A 99 12.65 23.39 -2.17
CA GLN A 99 12.03 22.08 -2.37
C GLN A 99 11.48 21.95 -3.79
N LYS A 100 11.65 20.78 -4.40
CA LYS A 100 11.13 20.48 -5.74
C LYS A 100 9.61 20.24 -5.67
N VAL A 101 8.86 20.86 -6.58
CA VAL A 101 7.40 20.71 -6.68
C VAL A 101 7.05 20.29 -8.10
N LEU A 102 6.38 19.15 -8.22
CA LEU A 102 5.80 18.68 -9.47
C LEU A 102 4.40 19.29 -9.62
N SER A 103 4.19 20.07 -10.69
CA SER A 103 2.92 20.75 -10.97
C SER A 103 2.32 20.23 -12.28
N LEU A 104 1.08 19.75 -12.23
CA LEU A 104 0.35 19.33 -13.42
C LEU A 104 -0.13 20.54 -14.22
N PRO A 105 -0.32 20.38 -15.55
CA PRO A 105 -0.89 21.44 -16.38
C PRO A 105 -2.26 21.93 -15.88
N PRO A 106 -2.66 23.17 -16.21
CA PRO A 106 -3.96 23.70 -15.82
C PRO A 106 -5.12 22.79 -16.23
N GLY A 107 -6.07 22.59 -15.30
CA GLY A 107 -7.23 21.72 -15.48
C GLY A 107 -6.95 20.22 -15.36
N VAL A 108 -5.71 19.81 -15.10
CA VAL A 108 -5.33 18.40 -14.91
C VAL A 108 -5.15 18.10 -13.41
N ARG A 109 -5.59 16.92 -12.98
CA ARG A 109 -5.56 16.46 -11.58
C ARG A 109 -5.01 15.05 -11.50
N PHE A 110 -4.33 14.73 -10.40
CA PHE A 110 -3.93 13.35 -10.12
C PHE A 110 -5.17 12.48 -9.84
N PRO A 111 -5.11 11.18 -10.16
CA PRO A 111 -6.10 10.20 -9.75
C PRO A 111 -5.95 9.94 -8.25
N ALA A 112 -6.50 10.85 -7.44
CA ALA A 112 -6.55 10.75 -6.00
C ALA A 112 -7.96 11.11 -5.55
N SER A 113 -8.41 10.50 -4.44
CA SER A 113 -9.73 10.77 -3.83
C SER A 113 -9.92 12.23 -3.37
N THR A 114 -8.90 13.08 -3.49
CA THR A 114 -8.97 14.51 -3.21
C THR A 114 -9.09 15.26 -4.54
N GLU A 115 -10.28 15.80 -4.80
CA GLU A 115 -10.69 16.48 -6.05
C GLU A 115 -9.77 17.63 -6.52
N THR A 116 -8.76 18.01 -5.73
CA THR A 116 -7.94 19.22 -5.93
C THR A 116 -6.45 18.96 -6.15
N LEU A 117 -5.96 17.72 -6.05
CA LEU A 117 -4.50 17.47 -6.10
C LEU A 117 -3.93 17.67 -7.51
N HIS A 118 -3.19 18.75 -7.70
CA HIS A 118 -2.51 19.09 -8.96
C HIS A 118 -1.03 19.45 -8.76
N GLN A 119 -0.58 19.55 -7.52
CA GLN A 119 0.82 19.77 -7.17
C GLN A 119 1.22 18.76 -6.09
N LEU A 120 2.45 18.27 -6.16
CA LEU A 120 3.03 17.47 -5.09
C LEU A 120 4.49 17.85 -4.85
N LEU A 121 4.94 17.68 -3.62
CA LEU A 121 6.34 17.85 -3.26
C LEU A 121 7.14 16.62 -3.71
N ARG A 122 8.16 16.83 -4.54
CA ARG A 122 9.14 15.79 -4.91
C ARG A 122 10.28 15.82 -3.89
N ARG A 123 10.12 15.00 -2.85
CA ARG A 123 11.07 14.90 -1.73
C ARG A 123 12.40 14.31 -2.19
N THR A 124 13.51 14.71 -1.55
CA THR A 124 14.84 14.14 -1.85
C THR A 124 14.88 12.63 -1.69
N CYS A 125 14.17 12.08 -0.70
CA CYS A 125 14.09 10.63 -0.52
C CYS A 125 13.37 9.90 -1.67
N TYR A 126 12.54 10.58 -2.47
CA TYR A 126 11.93 10.00 -3.67
C TYR A 126 12.98 9.79 -4.76
N ASP A 127 13.90 10.74 -4.92
CA ASP A 127 15.03 10.62 -5.85
C ASP A 127 15.94 9.46 -5.42
N THR A 128 16.32 9.38 -4.14
CA THR A 128 17.12 8.26 -3.60
C THR A 128 16.44 6.91 -3.82
N ALA A 129 15.18 6.78 -3.43
CA ALA A 129 14.43 5.53 -3.55
C ALA A 129 14.32 5.09 -5.01
N PHE A 130 14.00 6.02 -5.92
CA PHE A 130 13.90 5.72 -7.35
C PHE A 130 15.24 5.30 -7.95
N ASN A 131 16.33 5.97 -7.62
CA ASN A 131 17.66 5.61 -8.11
C ASN A 131 18.07 4.21 -7.63
N LYS A 132 17.89 3.89 -6.35
CA LYS A 132 18.14 2.53 -5.82
C LYS A 132 17.31 1.46 -6.55
N MET A 133 16.05 1.77 -6.89
CA MET A 133 15.22 0.86 -7.69
C MET A 133 15.81 0.65 -9.10
N GLN A 134 16.29 1.71 -9.76
CA GLN A 134 16.92 1.61 -11.08
C GLN A 134 18.20 0.79 -11.04
N ASP A 135 19.08 1.05 -10.08
CA ASP A 135 20.33 0.33 -9.91
C ASP A 135 20.10 -1.19 -9.80
N CYS A 136 19.10 -1.62 -8.99
CA CYS A 136 18.70 -3.02 -8.88
C CYS A 136 18.14 -3.63 -10.17
N LEU A 137 17.49 -2.83 -11.01
CA LEU A 137 16.92 -3.29 -12.28
C LEU A 137 17.97 -3.44 -13.39
N ASP A 138 19.07 -2.69 -13.30
CA ASP A 138 20.18 -2.74 -14.25
C ASP A 138 21.16 -3.90 -13.95
N GLU A 139 21.05 -4.55 -12.78
CA GLU A 139 21.87 -5.72 -12.42
C GLU A 139 21.54 -6.98 -13.27
N PRO A 140 22.55 -7.67 -13.85
CA PRO A 140 22.32 -8.86 -14.66
C PRO A 140 22.03 -10.14 -13.83
N SER A 141 20.75 -10.55 -13.81
CA SER A 141 20.21 -11.87 -13.37
C SER A 141 20.20 -12.26 -11.87
N PRO A 142 19.18 -13.04 -11.43
CA PRO A 142 17.85 -12.49 -11.23
C PRO A 142 17.94 -11.34 -10.21
N GLY A 143 18.08 -10.12 -10.76
CA GLY A 143 18.11 -8.87 -10.00
C GLY A 143 16.84 -8.67 -9.19
N ILE A 144 16.90 -7.78 -8.20
CA ILE A 144 15.75 -7.44 -7.37
C ILE A 144 14.75 -6.64 -8.24
N ARG A 145 13.51 -7.11 -8.34
CA ARG A 145 12.43 -6.46 -9.12
C ARG A 145 11.18 -6.14 -8.28
N ARG A 146 11.30 -6.33 -6.97
CA ARG A 146 10.25 -6.06 -5.98
C ARG A 146 10.81 -5.10 -4.96
N PHE A 147 10.07 -4.05 -4.68
CA PHE A 147 10.47 -2.96 -3.82
C PHE A 147 9.37 -2.71 -2.79
N LEU A 148 9.73 -2.80 -1.50
CA LEU A 148 8.84 -2.50 -0.39
C LEU A 148 9.23 -1.15 0.19
N VAL A 149 8.32 -0.18 0.16
CA VAL A 149 8.53 1.16 0.69
C VAL A 149 7.72 1.33 1.97
N LEU A 150 8.41 1.41 3.10
CA LEU A 150 7.84 1.53 4.43
C LEU A 150 7.99 2.94 4.99
N GLY A 151 7.19 3.26 6.01
CA GLY A 151 7.30 4.51 6.74
C GLY A 151 6.08 4.78 7.60
N THR A 152 6.19 5.74 8.52
CA THR A 152 5.09 6.12 9.42
C THR A 152 3.83 6.48 8.63
N GLN A 153 2.65 6.21 9.19
CA GLN A 153 1.39 6.52 8.53
C GLN A 153 1.25 8.04 8.32
N GLY A 154 0.80 8.47 7.14
CA GLY A 154 0.56 9.89 6.85
C GLY A 154 1.77 10.70 6.37
N ILE A 155 2.91 10.07 6.07
CA ILE A 155 4.13 10.74 5.55
C ILE A 155 4.15 10.94 4.02
N GLY A 156 3.09 10.56 3.30
CA GLY A 156 2.99 10.76 1.85
C GLY A 156 3.52 9.60 0.97
N LYS A 157 3.53 8.35 1.43
CA LYS A 157 3.95 7.21 0.59
C LYS A 157 3.07 7.03 -0.66
N SER A 158 1.76 7.25 -0.54
CA SER A 158 0.85 7.21 -1.70
C SER A 158 1.18 8.31 -2.71
N VAL A 159 1.63 9.48 -2.23
CA VAL A 159 2.13 10.58 -3.09
C VAL A 159 3.42 10.20 -3.80
N PHE A 160 4.29 9.39 -3.19
CA PHE A 160 5.45 8.83 -3.88
C PHE A 160 5.05 7.94 -5.06
N LEU A 161 3.97 7.14 -4.97
CA LEU A 161 3.49 6.37 -6.12
C LEU A 161 3.03 7.28 -7.28
N LEU A 162 2.42 8.43 -6.99
CA LEU A 162 2.05 9.42 -8.01
C LEU A 162 3.28 10.07 -8.65
N ASP A 163 4.31 10.37 -7.86
CA ASP A 163 5.61 10.84 -8.38
C ASP A 163 6.26 9.80 -9.30
N LEU A 164 6.21 8.53 -8.90
CA LEU A 164 6.72 7.41 -9.67
C LEU A 164 5.93 7.22 -10.97
N LEU A 165 4.60 7.33 -10.92
CA LEU A 165 3.73 7.28 -12.10
C LEU A 165 4.15 8.35 -13.13
N HIS A 166 4.43 9.58 -12.69
CA HIS A 166 4.96 10.64 -13.56
C HIS A 166 6.30 10.24 -14.20
N ARG A 167 7.27 9.76 -13.41
CA ARG A 167 8.59 9.34 -13.95
C ARG A 167 8.44 8.22 -14.98
N LEU A 168 7.59 7.24 -14.69
CA LEU A 168 7.31 6.10 -15.56
C LEU A 168 6.60 6.53 -16.86
N ALA A 169 5.71 7.51 -16.79
CA ALA A 169 5.10 8.12 -17.97
C ALA A 169 6.16 8.80 -18.86
N CYS A 170 7.07 9.58 -18.29
CA CYS A 170 8.18 10.18 -19.03
C CYS A 170 9.09 9.14 -19.67
N MET A 171 9.26 7.98 -19.02
CA MET A 171 10.00 6.83 -19.54
C MET A 171 9.20 5.95 -20.52
N ARG A 172 7.95 6.31 -20.84
CA ARG A 172 7.03 5.54 -21.68
C ARG A 172 6.88 4.09 -21.20
N ARG A 173 6.70 3.89 -19.89
CA ARG A 173 6.45 2.57 -19.29
C ARG A 173 4.96 2.31 -19.13
N THR A 174 4.58 1.04 -19.24
CA THR A 174 3.25 0.55 -18.87
C THR A 174 3.17 0.42 -17.36
N VAL A 175 2.09 0.94 -16.76
CA VAL A 175 1.90 0.95 -15.30
C VAL A 175 0.52 0.43 -14.94
N VAL A 176 0.44 -0.50 -13.99
CA VAL A 176 -0.81 -0.87 -13.31
C VAL A 176 -0.77 -0.27 -11.91
N LEU A 177 -1.76 0.56 -11.58
CA LEU A 177 -1.92 1.18 -10.27
C LEU A 177 -3.06 0.49 -9.51
N LEU A 178 -2.72 -0.05 -8.35
CA LEU A 178 -3.64 -0.62 -7.36
C LEU A 178 -3.54 0.23 -6.10
N SER A 179 -4.49 1.12 -5.90
CA SER A 179 -4.49 2.00 -4.74
C SER A 179 -5.87 2.11 -4.13
N ASP A 180 -5.92 2.23 -2.81
CA ASP A 180 -7.11 2.67 -2.09
C ASP A 180 -7.64 4.02 -2.63
N LEU A 181 -6.77 4.85 -3.24
CA LEU A 181 -7.14 6.11 -3.87
C LEU A 181 -8.01 5.96 -5.12
N THR A 182 -7.97 4.80 -5.78
CA THR A 182 -8.69 4.51 -7.03
C THR A 182 -9.73 3.40 -6.86
N TYR A 183 -9.91 2.91 -5.63
CA TYR A 183 -10.77 1.78 -5.30
C TYR A 183 -12.25 2.03 -5.69
N PRO A 184 -12.97 1.01 -6.21
CA PRO A 184 -12.56 -0.40 -6.37
C PRO A 184 -11.72 -0.70 -7.61
N SER A 185 -11.40 0.29 -8.44
CA SER A 185 -10.82 0.02 -9.75
C SER A 185 -9.28 -0.01 -9.75
N ALA A 186 -8.74 -1.01 -10.43
CA ALA A 186 -7.39 -1.03 -10.94
C ALA A 186 -7.28 -0.12 -12.17
N LEU A 187 -6.21 0.66 -12.27
CA LEU A 187 -5.95 1.51 -13.44
C LEU A 187 -4.72 1.00 -14.19
N LEU A 188 -4.88 0.74 -15.49
CA LEU A 188 -3.79 0.45 -16.41
C LEU A 188 -3.49 1.71 -17.23
N PHE A 189 -2.24 2.16 -17.19
CA PHE A 189 -1.71 3.27 -17.96
C PHE A 189 -0.74 2.73 -19.01
N GLN A 190 -1.10 2.86 -20.29
CA GLN A 190 -0.26 2.46 -21.41
C GLN A 190 0.32 3.68 -22.13
N PRO A 191 1.60 3.67 -22.54
CA PRO A 191 2.22 4.81 -23.22
C PRO A 191 1.41 5.30 -24.43
N ALA A 192 1.32 6.63 -24.60
CA ALA A 192 0.56 7.23 -25.71
C ALA A 192 1.07 6.76 -27.10
N GLY A 193 0.15 6.41 -28.00
CA GLY A 193 0.41 5.86 -29.35
C GLY A 193 -0.83 5.18 -29.95
N ASP A 194 -0.67 4.38 -31.01
CA ASP A 194 -1.76 3.63 -31.67
C ASP A 194 -2.33 2.53 -30.75
N GLY A 195 -3.25 2.91 -29.85
CA GLY A 195 -3.93 2.03 -28.90
C GLY A 195 -3.56 2.23 -27.43
N GLY A 196 -2.66 3.18 -27.11
CA GLY A 196 -2.31 3.53 -25.74
C GLY A 196 -3.32 4.46 -25.08
N GLY A 197 -3.44 4.38 -23.76
CA GLY A 197 -4.41 5.16 -22.99
C GLY A 197 -4.51 4.69 -21.54
N VAL A 198 -5.55 5.15 -20.84
CA VAL A 198 -5.90 4.66 -19.50
C VAL A 198 -7.06 3.69 -19.60
N PHE A 199 -7.02 2.63 -18.81
CA PHE A 199 -8.06 1.60 -18.76
C PHE A 199 -8.37 1.29 -17.30
N ALA A 200 -9.66 1.15 -16.97
CA ALA A 200 -10.11 0.84 -15.61
C ALA A 200 -10.75 -0.55 -15.58
N ALA A 201 -10.50 -1.30 -14.52
CA ALA A 201 -11.10 -2.61 -14.27
C ALA A 201 -11.42 -2.74 -12.78
N ASP A 202 -12.55 -3.36 -12.44
CA ASP A 202 -12.94 -3.58 -11.03
C ASP A 202 -12.10 -4.69 -10.36
N ASN A 203 -11.41 -5.50 -11.17
CA ASN A 203 -10.52 -6.54 -10.69
C ASN A 203 -9.14 -6.43 -11.38
N PRO A 204 -8.03 -6.35 -10.61
CA PRO A 204 -6.67 -6.34 -11.15
C PRO A 204 -6.33 -7.53 -12.07
N ILE A 205 -7.01 -8.67 -11.89
CA ILE A 205 -6.83 -9.88 -12.71
C ILE A 205 -7.17 -9.63 -14.19
N GLU A 206 -7.99 -8.63 -14.51
CA GLU A 206 -8.29 -8.26 -15.89
C GLU A 206 -7.04 -7.79 -16.65
N PHE A 207 -6.04 -7.24 -15.95
CA PHE A 207 -4.74 -6.85 -16.51
C PHE A 207 -3.67 -7.95 -16.40
N LYS A 208 -4.07 -9.22 -16.36
CA LYS A 208 -3.13 -10.35 -16.21
C LYS A 208 -2.04 -10.39 -17.29
N GLU A 209 -2.32 -9.94 -18.52
CA GLU A 209 -1.32 -9.96 -19.60
C GLU A 209 -0.21 -8.96 -19.29
N GLU A 210 -0.58 -7.76 -18.90
CA GLU A 210 0.32 -6.67 -18.52
C GLU A 210 1.09 -7.01 -17.24
N LEU A 211 0.42 -7.61 -16.25
CA LEU A 211 1.04 -8.02 -15.00
C LEU A 211 2.03 -9.21 -15.16
N ASN A 212 1.90 -9.98 -16.25
CA ASN A 212 2.86 -11.03 -16.60
C ASN A 212 4.03 -10.51 -17.47
N ASP A 213 3.96 -9.28 -17.97
CA ASP A 213 5.06 -8.64 -18.69
C ASP A 213 6.12 -8.11 -17.70
N PRO A 214 7.38 -8.58 -17.78
CA PRO A 214 8.45 -8.11 -16.91
C PRO A 214 8.85 -6.64 -17.13
N ASN A 215 8.34 -5.95 -18.15
CA ASN A 215 8.59 -4.52 -18.39
C ASN A 215 7.49 -3.61 -17.81
N THR A 216 6.38 -4.18 -17.35
CA THR A 216 5.30 -3.45 -16.70
C THR A 216 5.67 -3.13 -15.25
N TRP A 217 5.24 -1.97 -14.78
CA TRP A 217 5.33 -1.56 -13.38
C TRP A 217 3.99 -1.77 -12.68
N LEU A 218 3.99 -2.46 -11.55
CA LEU A 218 2.86 -2.58 -10.66
C LEU A 218 3.09 -1.68 -9.44
N LEU A 219 2.26 -0.66 -9.25
CA LEU A 219 2.28 0.25 -8.12
C LEU A 219 1.14 -0.12 -7.16
N CYS A 220 1.48 -0.51 -5.94
CA CYS A 220 0.53 -0.99 -4.93
C CYS A 220 0.54 -0.09 -3.69
N ASP A 221 -0.61 0.42 -3.29
CA ASP A 221 -0.81 1.06 -1.98
C ASP A 221 -1.52 0.11 -1.03
N SER A 222 -0.76 -0.58 -0.18
CA SER A 222 -1.27 -1.50 0.85
C SER A 222 -2.16 -2.65 0.34
N ILE A 223 -2.31 -2.82 -0.98
CA ILE A 223 -3.02 -3.91 -1.65
C ILE A 223 -2.00 -4.89 -2.22
N GLU A 224 -2.02 -6.11 -1.70
CA GLU A 224 -1.06 -7.14 -2.06
C GLU A 224 -1.53 -8.00 -3.25
N PHE A 225 -0.68 -8.12 -4.27
CA PHE A 225 -0.94 -8.92 -5.46
C PHE A 225 0.23 -9.88 -5.73
N ALA A 226 0.08 -11.15 -5.30
CA ALA A 226 1.21 -12.01 -4.94
C ALA A 226 1.88 -12.78 -6.10
N TYR A 227 1.36 -12.72 -7.34
CA TYR A 227 1.86 -13.56 -8.44
C TYR A 227 1.94 -12.80 -9.76
N VAL A 228 2.98 -11.98 -9.90
CA VAL A 228 3.25 -11.19 -11.11
C VAL A 228 4.74 -11.18 -11.44
N ASN A 229 5.05 -11.06 -12.74
CA ASN A 229 6.40 -10.88 -13.26
C ASN A 229 6.77 -9.39 -13.42
N ALA A 230 5.76 -8.51 -13.38
CA ALA A 230 5.91 -7.06 -13.38
C ALA A 230 6.85 -6.57 -12.27
N ILE A 231 7.54 -5.47 -12.54
CA ILE A 231 8.34 -4.73 -11.57
C ILE A 231 7.38 -4.17 -10.52
N THR A 232 7.49 -4.61 -9.27
CA THR A 232 6.47 -4.29 -8.25
C THR A 232 7.02 -3.32 -7.22
N VAL A 233 6.33 -2.19 -7.02
CA VAL A 233 6.58 -1.24 -5.94
C VAL A 233 5.36 -1.22 -5.03
N MET A 234 5.52 -1.70 -3.80
CA MET A 234 4.49 -1.67 -2.78
C MET A 234 4.83 -0.63 -1.73
N VAL A 235 3.91 0.29 -1.45
CA VAL A 235 3.99 1.15 -0.27
C VAL A 235 3.10 0.60 0.83
N SER A 236 3.57 0.65 2.08
CA SER A 236 2.75 0.26 3.23
C SER A 236 3.16 0.99 4.50
N SER A 237 2.23 1.11 5.46
CA SER A 237 2.66 1.33 6.84
C SER A 237 3.48 0.14 7.29
N PRO A 238 4.35 0.26 8.31
CA PRO A 238 5.16 -0.87 8.68
C PRO A 238 4.36 -2.05 9.23
N CYS A 239 3.02 -2.00 9.36
CA CYS A 239 2.20 -3.11 9.86
C CYS A 239 2.36 -4.42 9.05
N ALA A 240 3.04 -5.43 9.60
CA ALA A 240 3.39 -6.70 8.95
C ALA A 240 2.15 -7.41 8.37
N GLY A 241 1.01 -7.28 9.05
CA GLY A 241 -0.28 -7.78 8.57
C GLY A 241 -0.62 -7.38 7.14
N ALA A 242 -0.21 -6.19 6.71
CA ALA A 242 -0.56 -5.61 5.41
C ALA A 242 0.30 -6.12 4.24
N TYR A 243 1.47 -6.71 4.48
CA TYR A 243 2.41 -7.12 3.42
C TYR A 243 3.10 -8.48 3.68
N ASN A 244 2.49 -9.32 4.52
CA ASN A 244 3.06 -10.60 4.96
C ASN A 244 3.45 -11.58 3.83
N ARG A 245 2.77 -11.59 2.67
CA ARG A 245 3.20 -12.45 1.53
C ARG A 245 4.31 -11.77 0.74
N PHE A 246 4.28 -10.44 0.61
CA PHE A 246 5.32 -9.64 -0.03
C PHE A 246 6.67 -9.76 0.70
N ALA A 247 6.65 -9.68 2.04
CA ALA A 247 7.84 -9.83 2.88
C ALA A 247 8.57 -11.18 2.68
N LYS A 248 7.87 -12.21 2.20
CA LYS A 248 8.45 -13.54 1.92
C LYS A 248 9.14 -13.62 0.55
N THR A 249 9.07 -12.56 -0.26
CA THR A 249 9.68 -12.51 -1.59
C THR A 249 11.10 -11.92 -1.53
N LYS A 250 11.92 -12.17 -2.56
CA LYS A 250 13.18 -11.42 -2.74
C LYS A 250 12.84 -9.99 -3.16
N HIS A 251 13.06 -9.03 -2.27
CA HIS A 251 12.74 -7.63 -2.47
C HIS A 251 13.81 -6.73 -1.85
N LEU A 252 13.84 -5.46 -2.27
CA LEU A 252 14.59 -4.40 -1.61
C LEU A 252 13.62 -3.63 -0.71
N GLU A 253 13.97 -3.52 0.56
CA GLU A 253 13.23 -2.72 1.53
C GLU A 253 13.81 -1.30 1.58
N LEU A 254 12.94 -0.30 1.48
CA LEU A 254 13.27 1.12 1.51
C LEU A 254 12.38 1.80 2.55
N TRP A 255 12.93 2.72 3.32
CA TRP A 255 12.21 3.48 4.33
C TRP A 255 12.09 4.95 3.95
N MET A 256 10.96 5.56 4.34
CA MET A 256 10.71 6.99 4.22
C MET A 256 10.47 7.60 5.59
N GLY A 257 11.29 8.60 5.92
CA GLY A 257 11.19 9.33 7.18
C GLY A 257 10.08 10.40 7.17
N PRO A 258 9.75 10.94 8.37
CA PRO A 258 8.96 12.15 8.53
C PRO A 258 9.51 13.32 7.72
N TRP A 259 8.66 14.32 7.49
CA TRP A 259 9.02 15.54 6.78
C TRP A 259 9.85 16.47 7.67
N SER A 260 10.82 17.13 7.07
CA SER A 260 11.51 18.28 7.66
C SER A 260 10.56 19.47 7.80
N LEU A 261 10.95 20.45 8.62
CA LEU A 261 10.16 21.67 8.75
C LEU A 261 10.15 22.47 7.44
N GLU A 262 11.24 22.42 6.69
CA GLU A 262 11.40 23.03 5.37
C GLU A 262 10.41 22.42 4.36
N GLU A 263 10.31 21.07 4.31
CA GLU A 263 9.32 20.38 3.48
C GLU A 263 7.88 20.76 3.86
N ILE A 264 7.57 20.88 5.15
CA ILE A 264 6.25 21.31 5.63
C ILE A 264 5.95 22.76 5.20
N ARG A 265 6.91 23.68 5.39
CA ARG A 265 6.76 25.09 4.97
C ARG A 265 6.59 25.21 3.46
N ALA A 266 7.26 24.36 2.68
CA ALA A 266 7.11 24.32 1.23
C ALA A 266 5.73 23.81 0.82
N ALA A 267 5.30 22.65 1.30
CA ALA A 267 3.98 22.13 0.97
C ALA A 267 2.83 23.00 1.45
N ARG A 268 2.95 23.68 2.60
CA ARG A 268 1.95 24.65 3.07
C ARG A 268 1.68 25.76 2.05
N ARG A 269 2.63 26.12 1.18
CA ARG A 269 2.41 27.13 0.12
C ARG A 269 1.71 26.59 -1.13
N LEU A 270 1.50 25.29 -1.21
CA LEU A 270 0.79 24.64 -2.30
C LEU A 270 -0.70 24.54 -1.98
N GLU A 271 -1.53 24.46 -3.01
CA GLU A 271 -2.95 24.18 -2.84
C GLU A 271 -3.17 22.71 -2.40
N PRO A 272 -4.17 22.42 -1.55
CA PRO A 272 -5.14 23.36 -0.96
C PRO A 272 -4.62 24.08 0.30
N TYR A 273 -3.43 23.72 0.80
CA TYR A 273 -2.94 24.15 2.11
C TYR A 273 -2.65 25.65 2.20
N ARG A 274 -2.32 26.30 1.08
CA ARG A 274 -1.99 27.73 1.03
C ARG A 274 -3.09 28.61 1.59
N ALA A 275 -4.33 28.33 1.23
CA ALA A 275 -5.50 29.07 1.70
C ALA A 275 -5.99 28.57 3.07
N GLU A 276 -5.76 27.29 3.37
CA GLU A 276 -6.36 26.64 4.52
C GLU A 276 -5.49 26.67 5.78
N VAL A 277 -4.17 26.74 5.67
CA VAL A 277 -3.25 26.57 6.80
C VAL A 277 -2.27 27.73 6.87
N ASP A 278 -2.43 28.56 7.90
CA ASP A 278 -1.48 29.63 8.20
C ASP A 278 -0.15 29.07 8.76
N VAL A 279 0.89 29.91 8.73
CA VAL A 279 2.25 29.52 9.12
C VAL A 279 2.31 29.13 10.60
N GLU A 280 1.64 29.89 11.47
CA GLU A 280 1.68 29.65 12.92
C GLU A 280 1.04 28.32 13.27
N THR A 281 -0.12 28.01 12.67
CA THR A 281 -0.81 26.74 12.82
C THR A 281 0.08 25.58 12.36
N ALA A 282 0.69 25.67 11.18
CA ALA A 282 1.56 24.61 10.66
C ALA A 282 2.78 24.37 11.57
N GLU A 283 3.45 25.43 12.02
CA GLU A 283 4.62 25.30 12.90
C GLU A 283 4.26 24.79 14.29
N ARG A 284 3.14 25.23 14.85
CA ARG A 284 2.63 24.71 16.13
C ARG A 284 2.33 23.21 16.00
N LEU A 285 1.63 22.81 14.94
CA LEU A 285 1.30 21.40 14.71
C LEU A 285 2.53 20.56 14.39
N TYR A 286 3.54 21.11 13.72
CA TYR A 286 4.84 20.44 13.53
C TYR A 286 5.53 20.19 14.88
N LYS A 287 5.52 21.17 15.79
CA LYS A 287 6.06 20.98 17.15
C LYS A 287 5.29 19.92 17.93
N THR A 288 3.99 19.78 17.70
CA THR A 288 3.14 18.77 18.36
C THR A 288 3.31 17.38 17.74
N TRP A 289 3.12 17.25 16.44
CA TRP A 289 3.03 15.98 15.71
C TRP A 289 4.30 15.58 14.99
N GLY A 290 5.33 16.41 15.00
CA GLY A 290 6.52 16.24 14.17
C GLY A 290 6.23 16.42 12.68
N GLY A 291 7.04 15.78 11.86
CA GLY A 291 6.98 15.82 10.40
C GLY A 291 5.91 14.94 9.75
N ILE A 292 4.68 14.90 10.26
CA ILE A 292 3.59 14.09 9.67
C ILE A 292 2.57 14.99 8.96
N PRO A 293 2.67 15.21 7.64
CA PRO A 293 1.79 16.12 6.88
C PRO A 293 0.31 15.88 7.08
N ARG A 294 -0.10 14.61 7.25
CA ARG A 294 -1.51 14.28 7.51
C ARG A 294 -2.07 15.03 8.71
N TYR A 295 -1.29 15.21 9.78
CA TYR A 295 -1.72 15.92 10.99
C TYR A 295 -1.36 17.41 10.97
N VAL A 296 -0.27 17.77 10.30
CA VAL A 296 0.26 19.14 10.26
C VAL A 296 -0.42 20.02 9.21
N LEU A 297 -0.81 19.44 8.07
CA LEU A 297 -1.39 20.15 6.92
C LEU A 297 -2.82 19.67 6.65
N GLU A 298 -2.98 18.42 6.23
CA GLU A 298 -4.26 17.87 5.76
C GLU A 298 -5.39 17.96 6.80
N ASN A 299 -5.07 17.63 8.05
CA ASN A 299 -6.03 17.64 9.15
C ASN A 299 -5.74 18.76 10.16
N ALA A 300 -5.06 19.82 9.74
CA ALA A 300 -4.64 20.91 10.63
C ALA A 300 -5.84 21.54 11.38
N LYS A 301 -6.96 21.70 10.68
CA LYS A 301 -8.20 22.29 11.19
C LYS A 301 -9.22 21.27 11.70
N ASN A 302 -8.91 19.96 11.69
CA ASN A 302 -9.85 18.91 12.06
C ASN A 302 -9.68 18.48 13.53
N PRO A 303 -10.58 18.89 14.46
CA PRO A 303 -10.39 18.62 15.88
C PRO A 303 -10.47 17.13 16.26
N SER A 304 -11.20 16.30 15.50
CA SER A 304 -11.25 14.85 15.78
C SER A 304 -9.92 14.18 15.48
N MET A 305 -9.24 14.60 14.41
CA MET A 305 -7.92 14.11 14.04
C MET A 305 -6.84 14.61 14.99
N GLN A 306 -6.94 15.85 15.46
CA GLN A 306 -6.03 16.40 16.47
C GLN A 306 -6.16 15.67 17.83
N ARG A 307 -7.38 15.27 18.22
CA ARG A 307 -7.62 14.49 19.45
C ARG A 307 -6.99 13.09 19.44
N LYS A 308 -6.66 12.53 18.27
CA LYS A 308 -6.04 11.20 18.18
C LYS A 308 -4.71 11.09 18.92
N LEU A 309 -4.00 12.20 19.15
CA LEU A 309 -2.80 12.21 20.00
C LEU A 309 -3.16 11.97 21.46
N ASP A 310 -4.20 12.65 21.95
CA ASP A 310 -4.69 12.49 23.31
C ASP A 310 -5.22 11.08 23.53
N ASP A 311 -5.93 10.52 22.55
CA ASP A 311 -6.40 9.13 22.59
C ASP A 311 -5.24 8.12 22.67
N ALA A 312 -4.16 8.37 21.91
CA ALA A 312 -2.97 7.52 21.96
C ALA A 312 -2.26 7.58 23.32
N LEU A 313 -2.21 8.77 23.93
CA LEU A 313 -1.66 8.99 25.27
C LEU A 313 -2.56 8.45 26.39
N ALA A 314 -3.86 8.37 26.14
CA ALA A 314 -4.86 7.81 27.06
C ALA A 314 -4.92 6.28 27.01
N SER A 315 -4.12 5.62 26.15
CA SER A 315 -4.05 4.17 26.08
C SER A 315 -3.80 3.54 27.45
N SER A 316 -4.60 2.53 27.79
CA SER A 316 -4.51 1.80 29.06
C SER A 316 -3.19 1.06 29.23
N ASP A 317 -2.50 0.72 28.14
CA ASP A 317 -1.16 0.12 28.13
C ASP A 317 -0.20 0.94 27.26
N LEU A 318 0.02 2.19 27.67
CA LEU A 318 1.02 3.08 27.05
C LEU A 318 2.40 2.41 26.98
N PHE A 319 2.75 1.58 27.97
CA PHE A 319 4.03 0.88 27.97
C PHE A 319 4.11 -0.19 26.86
N ALA A 320 3.05 -0.93 26.56
CA ALA A 320 3.01 -1.81 25.39
C ALA A 320 3.06 -1.05 24.08
N VAL A 321 2.38 0.11 23.98
CA VAL A 321 2.49 0.99 22.80
C VAL A 321 3.95 1.40 22.58
N LEU A 322 4.69 1.74 23.64
CA LEU A 322 6.11 2.11 23.56
C LEU A 322 7.04 0.92 23.31
N ARG A 323 6.72 -0.28 23.81
CA ARG A 323 7.52 -1.50 23.56
C ARG A 323 7.41 -2.03 22.14
N SER A 324 6.43 -1.53 21.37
CA SER A 324 6.24 -1.91 19.98
C SER A 324 7.39 -1.51 19.05
N VAL A 325 8.42 -0.78 19.53
CA VAL A 325 9.62 -0.40 18.76
C VAL A 325 10.32 -1.56 18.07
N LYS A 326 10.38 -2.74 18.71
CA LYS A 326 11.03 -3.95 18.14
C LYS A 326 10.28 -4.51 16.93
N GLN A 327 8.96 -4.35 16.93
CA GLN A 327 8.05 -4.83 15.90
C GLN A 327 7.06 -3.71 15.66
N ILE A 328 7.54 -2.59 15.12
CA ILE A 328 6.65 -1.48 14.74
C ILE A 328 5.58 -1.97 13.74
N GLU A 329 5.85 -3.12 13.14
CA GLU A 329 5.01 -3.91 12.27
C GLU A 329 3.90 -4.71 12.96
N ALA A 330 4.07 -5.05 14.23
CA ALA A 330 3.03 -5.68 15.05
C ALA A 330 2.41 -4.69 16.04
N ALA A 331 2.72 -3.40 15.89
CA ALA A 331 2.36 -2.37 16.85
C ALA A 331 0.88 -2.00 16.76
N PRO A 332 0.23 -1.64 17.88
CA PRO A 332 -1.09 -1.01 17.84
C PRO A 332 -1.04 0.28 17.03
N GLU A 333 -2.13 0.63 16.36
CA GLU A 333 -2.29 1.89 15.59
C GLU A 333 -1.99 3.16 16.41
N ALA A 334 -2.07 3.10 17.73
CA ALA A 334 -1.69 4.18 18.64
C ALA A 334 -0.17 4.48 18.60
N SER A 335 0.68 3.49 18.30
CA SER A 335 2.13 3.62 18.26
C SER A 335 2.60 4.61 17.20
N HIS A 336 2.04 4.56 15.99
CA HIS A 336 2.41 5.43 14.86
C HIS A 336 2.11 6.91 15.10
N LYS A 337 1.32 7.23 16.14
CA LYS A 337 1.01 8.60 16.55
C LYS A 337 2.03 9.16 17.55
N LEU A 338 2.74 8.28 18.26
CA LEU A 338 3.71 8.65 19.28
C LEU A 338 5.15 8.42 18.83
N LEU A 339 5.37 7.40 18.00
CA LEU A 339 6.67 6.91 17.58
C LEU A 339 6.85 7.07 16.07
N HIS A 340 7.97 7.67 15.69
CA HIS A 340 8.37 7.84 14.30
C HIS A 340 9.61 7.03 13.98
N VAL A 341 9.68 6.53 12.75
CA VAL A 341 10.87 5.86 12.24
C VAL A 341 11.81 6.90 11.65
N GLN A 342 13.03 6.97 12.15
CA GLN A 342 14.09 7.75 11.54
C GLN A 342 14.76 6.93 10.43
N VAL A 343 15.16 7.67 9.41
CA VAL A 343 15.70 7.12 8.17
C VAL A 343 16.89 7.96 7.77
N ASP A 344 17.94 7.32 7.28
CA ASP A 344 19.10 8.02 6.73
C ASP A 344 18.89 8.46 5.27
N ASN A 345 19.93 9.07 4.70
CA ASN A 345 19.93 9.53 3.31
C ASN A 345 19.91 8.39 2.29
N ALA A 346 20.16 7.15 2.71
CA ALA A 346 20.11 5.95 1.89
C ALA A 346 18.72 5.28 1.93
N CYS A 347 17.71 5.90 2.56
CA CYS A 347 16.41 5.28 2.76
C CYS A 347 16.48 4.01 3.64
N GLU A 348 17.42 3.95 4.57
CA GLU A 348 17.56 2.84 5.53
C GLU A 348 17.07 3.26 6.91
N LYS A 349 16.34 2.35 7.57
CA LYS A 349 15.84 2.57 8.93
C LYS A 349 16.99 2.60 9.92
N THR A 350 17.12 3.69 10.67
CA THR A 350 18.19 3.87 11.65
C THR A 350 17.70 3.61 13.07
N GLU A 351 16.62 4.28 13.47
CA GLU A 351 16.11 4.22 14.85
C GLU A 351 14.61 4.54 14.92
N VAL A 352 14.01 4.29 16.09
CA VAL A 352 12.66 4.75 16.41
C VAL A 352 12.74 5.79 17.52
N VAL A 353 12.08 6.92 17.29
CA VAL A 353 12.10 8.09 18.18
C VAL A 353 10.69 8.53 18.53
N PHE A 354 10.54 9.36 19.56
CA PHE A 354 9.29 10.09 19.75
C PHE A 354 9.07 11.04 18.59
N GLY A 355 7.81 11.17 18.17
CA GLY A 355 7.47 11.94 16.98
C GLY A 355 7.81 13.43 17.08
N SER A 356 7.86 13.95 18.30
CA SER A 356 8.27 15.30 18.64
C SER A 356 8.72 15.38 20.10
N ASP A 357 9.40 16.47 20.46
CA ASP A 357 9.74 16.76 21.86
C ASP A 357 8.49 16.93 22.74
N GLU A 358 7.41 17.47 22.17
CA GLU A 358 6.13 17.62 22.87
C GLU A 358 5.50 16.26 23.18
N ILE A 359 5.52 15.32 22.22
CA ILE A 359 5.08 13.95 22.46
C ILE A 359 5.94 13.30 23.55
N ALA A 360 7.26 13.42 23.46
CA ALA A 360 8.17 12.88 24.46
C ALA A 360 7.85 13.43 25.86
N ARG A 361 7.67 14.74 25.99
CA ARG A 361 7.29 15.41 27.24
C ARG A 361 5.99 14.85 27.81
N ARG A 362 4.93 14.78 27.00
CA ARG A 362 3.61 14.31 27.41
C ARG A 362 3.60 12.82 27.80
N VAL A 363 4.34 11.98 27.07
CA VAL A 363 4.52 10.57 27.44
C VAL A 363 5.20 10.44 28.79
N ILE A 364 6.26 11.20 29.05
CA ILE A 364 6.99 11.15 30.32
C ILE A 364 6.09 11.61 31.48
N GLU A 365 5.36 12.71 31.32
CA GLU A 365 4.42 13.20 32.34
C GLU A 365 3.35 12.15 32.65
N LYS A 366 2.84 11.47 31.63
CA LYS A 366 1.87 10.38 31.80
C LYS A 366 2.46 9.18 32.56
N LEU A 367 3.67 8.76 32.20
CA LEU A 367 4.37 7.67 32.90
C LEU A 367 4.67 8.05 34.36
N GLN A 368 5.04 9.31 34.62
CA GLN A 368 5.24 9.82 35.98
C GLN A 368 3.94 9.81 36.81
N ALA A 369 2.82 10.20 36.20
CA ALA A 369 1.51 10.18 36.84
C ALA A 369 1.01 8.76 37.15
N ASN A 370 1.35 7.77 36.31
CA ASN A 370 1.02 6.37 36.54
C ASN A 370 1.92 5.70 37.60
N GLY A 371 3.12 6.26 37.84
CA GLY A 371 4.00 5.88 38.92
C GLY A 371 5.47 5.82 38.49
N MET A 372 6.38 6.12 39.43
CA MET A 372 7.82 6.10 39.18
C MET A 372 8.38 4.73 38.76
N VAL A 373 7.63 3.64 38.99
CA VAL A 373 7.99 2.28 38.56
C VAL A 373 7.91 2.15 37.05
N ASP A 374 6.82 2.60 36.43
CA ASP A 374 6.59 2.52 34.99
C ASP A 374 7.65 3.31 34.21
N LEU A 375 7.95 4.53 34.67
CA LEU A 375 9.01 5.35 34.07
C LEU A 375 10.39 4.67 34.18
N ARG A 376 10.73 4.09 35.34
CA ARG A 376 12.01 3.39 35.51
C ARG A 376 12.09 2.14 34.65
N GLN A 377 11.01 1.38 34.56
CA GLN A 377 10.93 0.20 33.71
C GLN A 377 11.12 0.58 32.24
N PHE A 378 10.50 1.68 31.80
CA PHE A 378 10.68 2.21 30.46
C PHE A 378 12.09 2.67 30.16
N LEU A 379 12.70 3.48 31.02
CA LEU A 379 14.08 3.95 30.80
C LEU A 379 15.08 2.80 30.80
N THR A 380 14.90 1.82 31.69
CA THR A 380 15.77 0.64 31.76
C THR A 380 15.63 -0.22 30.50
N TRP A 381 14.40 -0.47 30.05
CA TRP A 381 14.13 -1.24 28.83
C TRP A 381 14.67 -0.54 27.58
N SER A 382 14.36 0.76 27.41
CA SER A 382 14.74 1.51 26.21
C SER A 382 16.26 1.71 26.12
N ALA A 383 16.96 1.92 27.24
CA ALA A 383 18.42 2.00 27.25
C ALA A 383 19.12 0.68 26.89
N GLY A 384 18.49 -0.46 27.18
CA GLY A 384 18.99 -1.80 26.84
C GLY A 384 18.70 -2.24 25.41
N GLU A 385 17.91 -1.48 24.66
CA GLU A 385 17.45 -1.85 23.31
C GLU A 385 18.02 -0.90 22.25
N PRO A 386 18.87 -1.38 21.31
CA PRO A 386 19.53 -0.50 20.33
C PRO A 386 18.58 0.37 19.50
N THR A 387 17.44 -0.20 19.07
CA THR A 387 16.44 0.50 18.24
C THR A 387 15.55 1.47 19.01
N ALA A 388 15.54 1.39 20.35
CA ALA A 388 14.75 2.23 21.25
C ALA A 388 15.61 3.14 22.14
N ALA A 389 16.94 3.03 22.06
CA ALA A 389 17.89 3.78 22.89
C ALA A 389 17.67 5.29 22.78
N SER A 390 17.23 5.75 21.62
CA SER A 390 16.93 7.16 21.33
C SER A 390 15.72 7.68 22.10
N LEU A 391 14.76 6.82 22.41
CA LEU A 391 13.65 7.18 23.30
C LEU A 391 14.16 7.49 24.71
N ALA A 392 15.08 6.67 25.24
CA ALA A 392 15.70 6.92 26.54
C ALA A 392 16.49 8.24 26.55
N ARG A 393 17.25 8.50 25.47
CA ARG A 393 18.02 9.73 25.30
C ARG A 393 17.11 10.97 25.28
N GLN A 394 16.00 10.93 24.52
CA GLN A 394 15.00 12.00 24.47
C GLN A 394 14.33 12.25 25.83
N CYS A 395 14.19 11.22 26.67
CA CYS A 395 13.70 11.40 28.03
C CYS A 395 14.74 12.00 29.00
N GLY A 396 16.03 11.73 28.77
CA GLY A 396 17.15 12.15 29.61
C GLY A 396 17.74 13.52 29.27
N ALA A 397 17.65 13.95 28.02
CA ALA A 397 18.11 15.25 27.54
C ALA A 397 17.23 16.37 28.15
N GLY A 398 17.78 17.11 29.11
CA GLY A 398 17.11 18.26 29.73
C GLY A 398 16.74 18.13 31.21
N ARG A 399 16.96 16.97 31.84
CA ARG A 399 16.73 16.81 33.30
C ARG A 399 18.00 16.40 34.04
N ARG A 400 18.45 17.22 34.99
CA ARG A 400 19.25 16.74 36.12
C ARG A 400 18.34 15.87 36.96
N TRP A 401 18.34 14.57 36.69
CA TRP A 401 17.79 13.59 37.61
C TRP A 401 18.51 13.78 38.96
N PRO A 402 17.80 13.79 40.11
CA PRO A 402 18.46 13.77 41.40
C PRO A 402 19.49 12.64 41.37
N ARG A 403 20.76 12.95 41.65
CA ARG A 403 21.84 11.96 41.71
C ARG A 403 21.29 10.75 42.45
N MET A 404 21.08 9.64 41.74
CA MET A 404 20.71 8.39 42.39
C MET A 404 21.85 8.07 43.33
N GLY A 405 21.58 8.18 44.63
CA GLY A 405 22.53 7.81 45.67
C GLY A 405 22.97 6.38 45.40
N ARG A 406 24.28 6.16 45.39
CA ARG A 406 24.89 4.83 45.38
C ARG A 406 24.29 4.02 46.53
N ARG A 407 23.31 3.17 46.21
CA ARG A 407 22.90 2.01 47.01
C ARG A 407 22.63 0.85 46.07
N THR A 408 23.64 0.56 45.25
CA THR A 408 23.83 -0.73 44.59
C THR A 408 25.27 -1.15 44.86
N ASP A 409 25.64 -1.19 46.14
CA ASP A 409 26.88 -1.80 46.65
C ASP A 409 26.55 -2.42 48.01
N ARG A 410 25.75 -3.48 47.98
CA ARG A 410 25.56 -4.50 49.02
C ARG A 410 24.52 -5.49 48.50
N LEU A 411 24.92 -6.32 47.55
CA LEU A 411 24.30 -7.62 47.26
C LEU A 411 25.13 -8.54 46.35
N TYR A 412 26.38 -8.18 46.03
CA TYR A 412 27.37 -9.11 45.49
C TYR A 412 28.64 -9.08 46.35
N GLY A 413 28.63 -9.91 47.39
CA GLY A 413 29.81 -10.34 48.11
C GLY A 413 29.84 -11.87 48.11
N TYR A 414 31.03 -12.45 47.94
CA TYR A 414 31.36 -13.84 47.63
C TYR A 414 31.24 -14.17 46.12
N GLY A 415 32.31 -14.31 45.35
CA GLY A 415 33.71 -14.56 45.65
C GLY A 415 34.21 -15.64 44.69
N ALA A 416 34.77 -15.25 43.56
CA ALA A 416 35.44 -16.17 42.64
C ALA A 416 36.97 -16.04 42.84
N ARG A 417 37.58 -17.03 43.51
CA ARG A 417 38.99 -17.37 43.33
C ARG A 417 39.08 -18.82 42.90
N ALA A 418 39.77 -19.03 41.80
CA ALA A 418 40.10 -20.32 41.22
C ALA A 418 41.13 -21.07 42.10
N ALA A 419 40.95 -22.38 42.24
CA ALA A 419 42.03 -23.36 42.37
C ALA A 419 41.46 -24.75 42.08
N GLY A 420 42.08 -25.47 41.14
CA GLY A 420 41.72 -26.84 40.81
C GLY A 420 42.28 -27.85 41.82
N ALA A 421 41.60 -28.98 41.95
CA ALA A 421 42.19 -30.30 42.16
C ALA A 421 41.08 -31.35 42.15
N ALA A 422 41.30 -32.41 41.36
CA ALA A 422 40.51 -33.62 41.33
C ALA A 422 40.55 -34.36 42.67
N VAL A 423 39.46 -35.06 43.05
CA VAL A 423 39.41 -36.38 43.72
C VAL A 423 37.92 -36.83 43.83
N ARG A 424 37.59 -37.97 43.22
CA ARG A 424 36.47 -38.90 43.60
C ARG A 424 37.02 -39.89 44.66
N PRO A 425 36.25 -40.72 45.41
CA PRO A 425 34.84 -41.14 45.25
C PRO A 425 34.04 -41.25 46.58
N GLY A 426 32.78 -41.69 46.55
CA GLY A 426 32.08 -42.14 47.76
C GLY A 426 30.58 -42.41 47.59
N CYS A 427 30.22 -43.69 47.46
CA CYS A 427 28.86 -44.23 47.45
C CYS A 427 28.11 -43.97 48.76
N CYS A 428 26.78 -43.84 48.70
CA CYS A 428 25.78 -44.58 49.51
C CYS A 428 24.40 -43.90 49.44
N CYS A 429 23.47 -44.51 48.71
CA CYS A 429 22.04 -44.29 48.91
C CYS A 429 21.32 -45.62 48.63
N PRO A 430 20.63 -46.24 49.60
CA PRO A 430 19.82 -47.41 49.36
C PRO A 430 18.33 -47.03 49.23
N THR A 431 17.67 -47.60 48.19
CA THR A 431 16.37 -48.31 48.22
C THR A 431 15.12 -47.58 48.75
N LEU A 432 13.87 -47.81 48.31
CA LEU A 432 13.20 -48.73 47.38
C LEU A 432 11.70 -48.34 47.33
N ARG A 433 10.98 -48.97 46.39
CA ARG A 433 9.51 -49.06 46.18
C ARG A 433 8.93 -47.95 45.31
N ALA A 434 8.66 -48.15 44.01
CA ALA A 434 8.15 -49.30 43.23
C ALA A 434 6.68 -49.68 43.52
N ALA A 435 5.81 -49.27 42.60
CA ALA A 435 4.72 -50.03 41.98
C ALA A 435 4.18 -49.11 40.86
N GLY A 436 4.08 -49.47 39.59
CA GLY A 436 3.90 -50.77 38.97
C GLY A 436 2.78 -50.62 37.91
N PRO A 437 2.77 -51.41 36.83
CA PRO A 437 2.71 -50.88 35.47
C PRO A 437 1.49 -51.38 34.67
N CYS A 438 1.49 -51.10 33.35
CA CYS A 438 0.99 -51.91 32.21
C CYS A 438 0.34 -51.01 31.15
N THR A 439 0.41 -51.20 29.83
CA THR A 439 1.26 -51.90 28.82
C THR A 439 0.47 -51.79 27.51
N GLY A 440 1.16 -51.65 26.37
CA GLY A 440 0.67 -51.99 25.01
C GLY A 440 -0.24 -50.94 24.35
N GLY A 441 -0.18 -50.66 23.05
CA GLY A 441 0.55 -51.25 21.95
C GLY A 441 -0.21 -51.01 20.64
N VAL A 442 0.54 -50.66 19.58
CA VAL A 442 0.36 -51.09 18.17
C VAL A 442 -0.78 -50.49 17.30
N GLU A 443 -0.31 -49.86 16.20
CA GLU A 443 -0.82 -49.75 14.81
C GLU A 443 -2.17 -49.10 14.45
N GLY A 444 -2.11 -48.35 13.33
CA GLY A 444 -3.12 -48.47 12.27
C GLY A 444 -3.69 -47.17 11.70
N GLY A 445 -3.21 -46.82 10.49
CA GLY A 445 -3.84 -46.11 9.36
C GLY A 445 -5.13 -45.30 9.51
N GLY A 446 -5.19 -44.18 8.77
CA GLY A 446 -6.48 -43.61 8.37
C GLY A 446 -6.46 -42.13 8.00
N VAL A 447 -6.56 -41.86 6.71
CA VAL A 447 -6.90 -40.56 6.10
C VAL A 447 -8.26 -40.08 6.64
N GLY A 448 -8.43 -38.79 6.90
CA GLY A 448 -9.76 -38.22 7.14
C GLY A 448 -9.78 -36.77 7.59
N HIS A 449 -10.22 -35.90 6.67
CA HIS A 449 -10.70 -34.55 6.96
C HIS A 449 -11.61 -34.49 8.20
N THR A 450 -11.45 -33.47 9.03
CA THR A 450 -12.54 -33.01 9.91
C THR A 450 -12.55 -31.49 10.00
N ALA A 451 -13.59 -30.93 9.39
CA ALA A 451 -14.22 -29.69 9.83
C ALA A 451 -15.18 -30.00 10.99
N CYS A 452 -15.46 -28.94 11.74
CA CYS A 452 -16.62 -28.69 12.60
C CYS A 452 -16.57 -28.98 14.11
N ALA A 453 -16.96 -27.90 14.81
CA ALA A 453 -17.73 -27.82 16.05
C ALA A 453 -16.97 -27.99 17.38
N TRP A 454 -17.02 -26.94 18.22
CA TRP A 454 -17.90 -26.94 19.39
C TRP A 454 -18.05 -25.53 20.00
N ARG A 455 -19.30 -25.06 20.10
CA ARG A 455 -19.75 -24.10 21.11
C ARG A 455 -20.25 -24.90 22.31
N ARG A 456 -19.87 -24.52 23.54
CA ARG A 456 -20.79 -24.12 24.64
C ARG A 456 -20.10 -24.13 26.00
N GLY A 457 -20.47 -23.13 26.80
CA GLY A 457 -20.33 -23.05 28.26
C GLY A 457 -19.49 -21.84 28.67
N LEU A 458 -19.95 -20.84 29.42
CA LEU A 458 -21.18 -20.63 30.16
C LEU A 458 -21.30 -19.12 30.43
N ARG A 459 -22.53 -18.59 30.39
CA ARG A 459 -22.91 -17.27 30.91
C ARG A 459 -22.86 -17.28 32.44
N ALA A 460 -22.51 -16.15 33.06
CA ALA A 460 -23.40 -15.37 33.95
C ALA A 460 -22.60 -14.49 34.91
N SER A 461 -22.73 -13.15 34.79
CA SER A 461 -23.03 -12.23 35.89
C SER A 461 -23.03 -10.76 35.41
N CYS A 462 -23.98 -9.98 35.96
CA CYS A 462 -24.15 -8.52 35.98
C CYS A 462 -25.10 -7.82 34.97
N PRO A 463 -25.82 -6.76 35.41
CA PRO A 463 -27.26 -6.55 35.23
C PRO A 463 -27.64 -5.42 34.23
N PRO A 464 -28.94 -5.21 33.91
CA PRO A 464 -29.37 -4.38 32.78
C PRO A 464 -29.53 -2.90 33.18
N GLY A 465 -29.03 -1.99 32.35
CA GLY A 465 -29.35 -0.57 32.48
C GLY A 465 -28.29 0.39 31.93
N MET A 466 -28.06 0.38 30.61
CA MET A 466 -27.70 1.57 29.82
C MET A 466 -27.63 1.16 28.34
N ALA A 467 -28.79 1.09 27.70
CA ALA A 467 -28.91 1.11 26.25
C ALA A 467 -29.37 2.52 25.85
N ALA A 468 -28.42 3.38 25.49
CA ALA A 468 -28.57 4.49 24.54
C ALA A 468 -27.23 5.21 24.40
N ALA A 469 -26.90 5.62 23.18
CA ALA A 469 -25.70 6.37 22.76
C ALA A 469 -24.46 5.52 22.41
N CYS A 470 -24.56 4.72 21.35
CA CYS A 470 -23.48 4.47 20.39
C CYS A 470 -24.10 3.88 19.11
N ALA A 471 -24.69 4.77 18.31
CA ALA A 471 -25.03 4.49 16.92
C ALA A 471 -24.50 5.67 16.11
N GLU A 472 -23.27 5.55 15.59
CA GLU A 472 -22.85 6.35 14.45
C GLU A 472 -23.40 5.70 13.17
N PRO A 473 -23.91 6.50 12.21
CA PRO A 473 -24.43 5.99 10.96
C PRO A 473 -23.30 5.82 9.93
N GLY A 474 -23.35 4.73 9.16
CA GLY A 474 -22.63 4.66 7.88
C GLY A 474 -21.64 3.51 7.69
N MET A 475 -22.02 2.27 8.01
CA MET A 475 -21.46 1.09 7.34
C MET A 475 -22.52 -0.01 7.32
N ALA A 476 -23.36 0.05 6.29
CA ALA A 476 -24.20 -1.07 5.89
C ALA A 476 -24.24 -1.11 4.37
N ALA A 477 -24.13 -2.34 3.84
CA ALA A 477 -24.05 -2.75 2.45
C ALA A 477 -22.59 -2.71 1.90
N TRP A 478 -21.96 -3.82 1.52
CA TRP A 478 -22.48 -5.03 0.87
C TRP A 478 -21.64 -6.28 1.21
N ARG A 479 -22.33 -7.42 1.31
CA ARG A 479 -21.81 -8.78 1.10
C ARG A 479 -22.42 -9.30 -0.20
N GLY A 480 -21.60 -9.82 -1.08
CA GLY A 480 -21.95 -10.52 -2.32
C GLY A 480 -20.68 -11.09 -2.90
#